data_AF-A0A075G5H9-F1
#
_entry.id   AF-A0A075G5H9-F1
#
_cell.length_a   1.000
_cell.length_b   1.000
_cell.length_c   1.000
_cell.angle_alpha   90.00
_cell.angle_beta   90.00
_cell.angle_gamma   90.00
#
_symmetry.space_group_name_H-M   'P 1'
#
loop_
_entity.id
_entity.type
_entity.pdbx_description
1 polymer ?
#
loop_
_entity_poly.entity_id
_entity_poly.type
_entity_poly.pdbx_seq_one_letter_code
_entity_poly.pdbx_strand_id
1 'polypeptide(L)'
;MKAVNKSELETAKRTLDSTLLEKELSGQALTRLYEAEVEGRITKDQRDVLSEKYRTQLKSIGEKIGNSEILIEVGELEVLKTELTSLFENKTKQVDERLESARIKLGSLPGRPITAVSIVESKPVNKTPEKPKIKEDVKVDDNVNELREEVLDALARLEQMDIEG
;
A
#
# COMPACT_ATOMS: atom_id res chain seq x y z
N MET A 1 -9.29 -5.04 11.76
CA MET A 1 -8.82 -4.34 10.55
C MET A 1 -9.76 -4.71 9.43
N LYS A 2 -10.32 -3.74 8.72
CA LYS A 2 -11.18 -3.99 7.56
C LYS A 2 -10.25 -4.09 6.36
N ALA A 3 -10.16 -5.28 5.77
CA ALA A 3 -9.37 -5.49 4.56
C ALA A 3 -10.08 -4.79 3.39
N VAL A 4 -9.35 -3.99 2.63
CA VAL A 4 -9.80 -3.31 1.43
C VAL A 4 -9.57 -4.26 0.25
N ASN A 5 -10.65 -4.75 -0.34
CA ASN A 5 -10.55 -5.64 -1.49
C ASN A 5 -10.25 -4.85 -2.77
N LYS A 6 -9.65 -5.50 -3.77
CA LYS A 6 -9.34 -4.88 -5.09
C LYS A 6 -10.56 -4.20 -5.74
N SER A 7 -11.76 -4.75 -5.58
CA SER A 7 -13.00 -4.13 -6.08
C SER A 7 -13.38 -2.84 -5.34
N GLU A 8 -13.12 -2.79 -4.03
CA GLU A 8 -13.38 -1.58 -3.22
C GLU A 8 -12.36 -0.49 -3.58
N LEU A 9 -11.10 -0.88 -3.83
CA LEU A 9 -10.04 0.01 -4.29
C LEU A 9 -10.37 0.66 -5.64
N GLU A 10 -10.81 -0.13 -6.63
CA GLU A 10 -11.23 0.40 -7.94
C GLU A 10 -12.44 1.34 -7.82
N THR A 11 -13.36 1.04 -6.93
CA THR A 11 -14.52 1.91 -6.66
C THR A 11 -14.09 3.21 -6.00
N ALA A 12 -13.13 3.15 -5.07
CA ALA A 12 -12.57 4.31 -4.40
C ALA A 12 -11.85 5.22 -5.40
N LYS A 13 -11.04 4.66 -6.30
CA LYS A 13 -10.36 5.40 -7.37
C LYS A 13 -11.35 6.14 -8.28
N ARG A 14 -12.38 5.45 -8.77
CA ARG A 14 -13.44 6.09 -9.59
C ARG A 14 -14.18 7.20 -8.84
N THR A 15 -14.42 6.98 -7.55
CA THR A 15 -15.08 7.96 -6.69
C THR A 15 -14.20 9.19 -6.48
N LEU A 16 -12.90 8.98 -6.27
CA LEU A 16 -11.89 10.05 -6.19
C LEU A 16 -11.89 10.87 -7.48
N ASP A 17 -11.85 10.24 -8.65
CA ASP A 17 -11.87 10.92 -9.95
C ASP A 17 -13.12 11.80 -10.11
N SER A 18 -14.30 11.24 -9.80
CA SER A 18 -15.55 11.98 -9.83
C SER A 18 -15.55 13.16 -8.84
N THR A 19 -14.98 12.97 -7.65
CA THR A 19 -14.92 14.00 -6.61
C THR A 19 -13.94 15.13 -6.97
N LEU A 20 -12.83 14.81 -7.65
CA LEU A 20 -11.89 15.79 -8.21
C LEU A 20 -12.56 16.64 -9.28
N LEU A 21 -13.38 16.02 -10.15
CA LEU A 21 -14.17 16.77 -11.13
C LEU A 21 -15.20 17.70 -10.46
N GLU A 22 -15.88 17.24 -9.41
CA GLU A 22 -16.78 18.09 -8.62
C GLU A 22 -16.07 19.30 -7.98
N LYS A 23 -14.83 19.09 -7.49
CA LYS A 23 -13.97 20.17 -6.98
C LYS A 23 -13.69 21.21 -8.07
N GLU A 24 -13.31 20.75 -9.26
CA GLU A 24 -13.03 21.62 -10.40
C GLU A 24 -14.27 22.44 -10.79
N LEU A 25 -15.42 21.79 -10.98
CA LEU A 25 -16.68 22.44 -11.34
C LEU A 25 -17.11 23.47 -10.28
N SER A 26 -16.92 23.16 -8.99
CA SER A 26 -17.22 24.10 -7.90
C SER A 26 -16.27 25.30 -7.91
N GLY A 27 -14.99 25.09 -8.24
CA GLY A 27 -14.02 26.17 -8.45
C GLY A 27 -14.38 27.07 -9.64
N GLN A 28 -14.78 26.49 -10.76
CA GLN A 28 -15.25 27.25 -11.93
C GLN A 28 -16.54 28.02 -11.64
N ALA A 29 -17.44 27.45 -10.84
CA ALA A 29 -18.66 28.13 -10.40
C ALA A 29 -18.33 29.40 -9.59
N LEU A 30 -17.34 29.35 -8.69
CA LEU A 30 -16.86 30.53 -8.00
C LEU A 30 -16.38 31.60 -8.97
N THR A 31 -15.50 31.26 -9.93
CA THR A 31 -15.02 32.21 -10.94
C THR A 31 -16.19 32.88 -11.69
N ARG A 32 -17.17 32.08 -12.14
CA ARG A 32 -18.38 32.58 -12.81
C ARG A 32 -19.20 33.55 -11.97
N LEU A 33 -19.22 33.40 -10.64
CA LEU A 33 -19.93 34.35 -9.78
C LEU A 33 -19.27 35.72 -9.78
N TYR A 34 -17.93 35.79 -9.79
CA TYR A 34 -17.22 37.07 -9.88
C TYR A 34 -17.42 37.70 -11.26
N GLU A 35 -17.38 36.91 -12.34
CA GLU A 35 -17.68 37.40 -13.69
C GLU A 35 -19.11 37.96 -13.79
N ALA A 36 -20.09 37.26 -13.23
CA ALA A 36 -21.50 37.69 -13.25
C ALA A 36 -21.75 39.00 -12.48
N GLU A 37 -20.97 39.28 -11.42
CA GLU A 37 -21.01 40.57 -10.73
C GLU A 37 -20.45 41.69 -11.61
N VAL A 38 -19.30 41.45 -12.27
CA VAL A 38 -18.68 42.43 -13.19
C VAL A 38 -19.60 42.74 -14.36
N GLU A 39 -20.31 41.75 -14.87
CA GLU A 39 -21.33 41.90 -15.92
C GLU A 39 -22.63 42.56 -15.41
N GLY A 40 -22.76 42.79 -14.11
CA GLY A 40 -23.96 43.39 -13.50
C GLY A 40 -25.18 42.47 -13.45
N ARG A 41 -25.02 41.16 -13.68
CA ARG A 41 -26.12 40.18 -13.61
C ARG A 41 -26.53 39.87 -12.17
N ILE A 42 -25.60 39.99 -11.23
CA ILE A 42 -25.83 39.81 -9.79
C ILE A 42 -25.22 40.95 -9.00
N THR A 43 -25.74 41.19 -7.79
CA THR A 43 -25.14 42.16 -6.86
C THR A 43 -23.98 41.56 -6.09
N LYS A 44 -23.15 42.43 -5.49
CA LYS A 44 -22.08 42.03 -4.57
C LYS A 44 -22.57 41.13 -3.43
N ASP A 45 -23.68 41.49 -2.80
CA ASP A 45 -24.24 40.71 -1.68
C ASP A 45 -24.70 39.32 -2.15
N GLN A 46 -25.31 39.23 -3.34
CA GLN A 46 -25.69 37.95 -3.95
C GLN A 46 -24.45 37.08 -4.26
N ARG A 47 -23.39 37.69 -4.80
CA ARG A 47 -22.10 37.02 -5.06
C ARG A 47 -21.50 36.49 -3.77
N ASP A 48 -21.50 37.28 -2.69
CA ASP A 48 -20.90 36.91 -1.40
C ASP A 48 -21.63 35.70 -0.78
N VAL A 49 -22.97 35.72 -0.75
CA VAL A 49 -23.78 34.59 -0.25
C VAL A 49 -23.55 33.31 -1.07
N LEU A 50 -23.55 33.41 -2.40
CA LEU A 50 -23.29 32.26 -3.27
C LEU A 50 -21.85 31.75 -3.12
N SER A 51 -20.88 32.66 -2.97
CA SER A 51 -19.48 32.30 -2.80
C SER A 51 -19.24 31.51 -1.51
N GLU A 52 -19.87 31.90 -0.40
CA GLU A 52 -19.77 31.15 0.87
C GLU A 52 -20.35 29.74 0.76
N LYS A 53 -21.45 29.56 0.01
CA LYS A 53 -22.00 28.23 -0.27
C LYS A 53 -20.99 27.36 -1.02
N TYR A 54 -20.41 27.85 -2.11
CA TYR A 54 -19.44 27.08 -2.89
C TYR A 54 -18.12 26.84 -2.14
N ARG A 55 -17.67 27.79 -1.31
CA ARG A 55 -16.51 27.59 -0.41
C ARG A 55 -16.74 26.47 0.59
N THR A 56 -17.93 26.44 1.20
CA THR A 56 -18.32 25.37 2.13
C THR A 56 -18.38 24.02 1.42
N GLN A 57 -18.93 23.98 0.20
CA GLN A 57 -18.94 22.78 -0.64
C GLN A 57 -17.52 22.31 -0.98
N LEU A 58 -16.64 23.21 -1.41
CA LEU A 58 -15.24 22.90 -1.70
C LEU A 58 -14.50 22.33 -0.50
N LYS A 59 -14.77 22.84 0.71
CA LYS A 59 -14.19 22.29 1.94
C LYS A 59 -14.65 20.83 2.16
N SER A 60 -15.95 20.57 2.05
CA SER A 60 -16.49 19.20 2.18
C SER A 60 -15.97 18.25 1.10
N ILE A 61 -15.85 18.72 -0.14
CA ILE A 61 -15.27 17.96 -1.25
C ILE A 61 -13.80 17.64 -0.95
N GLY A 62 -13.03 18.61 -0.43
CA GLY A 62 -11.64 18.41 -0.02
C GLY A 62 -11.49 17.34 1.06
N GLU A 63 -12.35 17.33 2.06
CA GLU A 63 -12.37 16.28 3.10
C GLU A 63 -12.68 14.89 2.51
N LYS A 64 -13.63 14.79 1.56
CA LYS A 64 -13.94 13.53 0.86
C LYS A 64 -12.76 13.03 0.01
N ILE A 65 -12.05 13.94 -0.65
CA ILE A 65 -10.83 13.62 -1.41
C ILE A 65 -9.79 13.01 -0.48
N GLY A 66 -9.44 13.70 0.61
CA GLY A 66 -8.43 13.20 1.56
C GLY A 66 -8.80 11.83 2.16
N ASN A 67 -10.08 11.62 2.51
CA ASN A 67 -10.55 10.32 2.99
C ASN A 67 -10.44 9.22 1.92
N SER A 68 -10.68 9.54 0.65
CA SER A 68 -10.58 8.59 -0.46
C SER A 68 -9.13 8.25 -0.77
N GLU A 69 -8.24 9.25 -0.72
CA GLU A 69 -6.78 9.07 -0.89
C GLU A 69 -6.21 8.12 0.17
N ILE A 70 -6.53 8.33 1.46
CA ILE A 70 -6.10 7.43 2.54
C ILE A 70 -6.63 6.00 2.33
N LEU A 71 -7.89 5.87 1.89
CA LEU A 71 -8.47 4.55 1.64
C LEU A 71 -7.79 3.84 0.46
N ILE A 72 -7.41 4.58 -0.57
CA ILE A 72 -6.66 4.06 -1.71
C ILE A 72 -5.27 3.62 -1.27
N GLU A 73 -4.54 4.48 -0.55
CA GLU A 73 -3.20 4.19 -0.05
C GLU A 73 -3.19 2.91 0.79
N VAL A 74 -4.10 2.81 1.77
CA VAL A 74 -4.22 1.61 2.61
C VAL A 74 -4.53 0.37 1.77
N GLY A 75 -5.44 0.48 0.80
CA GLY A 75 -5.79 -0.64 -0.06
C GLY A 75 -4.64 -1.10 -0.96
N GLU A 76 -3.85 -0.18 -1.50
CA GLU A 76 -2.68 -0.51 -2.31
C GLU A 76 -1.60 -1.21 -1.48
N LEU A 77 -1.36 -0.73 -0.26
CA LEU A 77 -0.44 -1.38 0.68
C LEU A 77 -0.90 -2.79 1.08
N GLU A 78 -2.20 -3.00 1.27
CA GLU A 78 -2.75 -4.33 1.57
C GLU A 78 -2.64 -5.31 0.40
N VAL A 79 -2.89 -4.82 -0.83
CA VAL A 79 -2.69 -5.61 -2.05
C VAL A 79 -1.22 -6.01 -2.20
N LEU A 80 -0.31 -5.06 -2.07
CA LEU A 80 1.12 -5.31 -2.16
C LEU A 80 1.61 -6.29 -1.09
N LYS A 81 1.16 -6.11 0.16
CA LYS A 81 1.46 -7.04 1.25
C LYS A 81 1.02 -8.46 0.91
N THR A 82 -0.18 -8.62 0.35
CA THR A 82 -0.72 -9.93 -0.02
C THR A 82 0.09 -10.57 -1.14
N GLU A 83 0.47 -9.80 -2.15
CA GLU A 83 1.31 -10.25 -3.26
C GLU A 83 2.70 -10.70 -2.77
N LEU A 84 3.37 -9.88 -1.96
CA LEU A 84 4.66 -10.22 -1.36
C LEU A 84 4.57 -11.48 -0.50
N THR A 85 3.55 -11.60 0.34
CA THR A 85 3.33 -12.79 1.18
C THR A 85 3.21 -14.05 0.31
N SER A 86 2.43 -13.98 -0.78
CA SER A 86 2.26 -15.10 -1.71
C SER A 86 3.57 -15.48 -2.41
N LEU A 87 4.37 -14.50 -2.83
CA LEU A 87 5.68 -14.73 -3.43
C LEU A 87 6.65 -15.41 -2.45
N PHE A 88 6.73 -14.91 -1.22
CA PHE A 88 7.57 -15.51 -0.17
C PHE A 88 7.13 -16.92 0.18
N GLU A 89 5.83 -17.18 0.30
CA GLU A 89 5.30 -18.52 0.57
C GLU A 89 5.67 -19.50 -0.56
N ASN A 90 5.54 -19.08 -1.82
CA ASN A 90 5.92 -19.90 -2.97
C ASN A 90 7.43 -20.19 -2.97
N LYS A 91 8.27 -19.16 -2.79
CA LYS A 91 9.73 -19.37 -2.79
C LYS A 91 10.19 -20.19 -1.60
N THR A 92 9.57 -20.03 -0.42
CA THR A 92 9.86 -20.87 0.75
C THR A 92 9.56 -22.33 0.46
N LYS A 93 8.41 -22.65 -0.16
CA LYS A 93 8.08 -24.02 -0.57
C LYS A 93 9.12 -24.60 -1.54
N GLN A 94 9.57 -23.83 -2.53
CA GLN A 94 10.61 -24.28 -3.46
C GLN A 94 11.93 -24.61 -2.74
N VAL A 95 12.33 -23.75 -1.79
CA VAL A 95 13.53 -23.98 -0.97
C VAL A 95 13.35 -25.25 -0.12
N ASP A 96 12.20 -25.43 0.52
CA ASP A 96 11.91 -26.62 1.33
C ASP A 96 11.96 -27.90 0.49
N GLU A 97 11.40 -27.91 -0.72
CA GLU A 97 11.46 -29.03 -1.65
C GLU A 97 12.90 -29.36 -2.09
N ARG A 98 13.71 -28.34 -2.39
CA ARG A 98 15.14 -28.51 -2.73
C ARG A 98 15.93 -29.02 -1.54
N LEU A 99 15.64 -28.52 -0.34
CA LEU A 99 16.28 -28.90 0.90
C LEU A 99 15.97 -30.35 1.25
N GLU A 100 14.72 -30.79 1.11
CA GLU A 100 14.33 -32.20 1.31
C GLU A 100 15.02 -33.11 0.29
N SER A 101 15.04 -32.72 -0.99
CA SER A 101 15.76 -33.45 -2.04
C SER A 101 17.26 -33.57 -1.74
N ALA A 102 17.88 -32.50 -1.24
CA ALA A 102 19.29 -32.48 -0.84
C ALA A 102 19.53 -33.35 0.41
N ARG A 103 18.62 -33.36 1.39
CA ARG A 103 18.69 -34.24 2.58
C ARG A 103 18.63 -35.72 2.18
N ILE A 104 17.74 -36.09 1.25
CA ILE A 104 17.65 -37.46 0.72
C ILE A 104 18.96 -37.85 0.04
N LYS A 105 19.51 -37.00 -0.84
CA LYS A 105 20.83 -37.22 -1.48
C LYS A 105 21.94 -37.36 -0.45
N LEU A 106 21.93 -36.54 0.60
CA LEU A 106 22.90 -36.58 1.70
C LEU A 106 22.83 -37.89 2.50
N GLY A 107 21.62 -38.40 2.74
CA GLY A 107 21.41 -39.69 3.43
C GLY A 107 21.85 -40.90 2.60
N SER A 108 21.90 -40.78 1.27
CA SER A 108 22.35 -41.83 0.36
C SER A 108 23.88 -41.87 0.16
N LEU A 109 24.64 -40.93 0.74
CA LEU A 109 26.11 -40.93 0.63
C LEU A 109 26.72 -41.97 1.58
N PRO A 110 27.50 -42.95 1.09
CA PRO A 110 28.14 -43.94 1.94
C PRO A 110 29.27 -43.29 2.77
N GLY A 111 29.25 -43.52 4.09
CA GLY A 111 30.37 -43.20 4.99
C GLY A 111 30.17 -42.05 6.00
N ARG A 112 28.96 -41.53 6.20
CA ARG A 112 28.73 -40.49 7.24
C ARG A 112 28.11 -41.09 8.51
N PRO A 113 28.75 -40.99 9.70
CA PRO A 113 28.11 -41.38 10.95
C PRO A 113 26.96 -40.42 11.24
N ILE A 114 25.74 -40.97 11.34
CA ILE A 114 24.53 -40.24 11.69
C ILE A 114 24.66 -39.83 13.16
N THR A 115 25.17 -38.63 13.42
CA THR A 115 24.93 -37.98 14.72
C THR A 115 23.57 -37.31 14.61
N ALA A 116 22.57 -37.96 15.21
CA ALA A 116 21.24 -37.42 15.38
C ALA A 116 21.34 -36.05 16.07
N VAL A 117 21.13 -34.97 15.30
CA VAL A 117 20.89 -33.66 15.89
C VAL A 117 19.50 -33.72 16.49
N SER A 118 19.46 -34.03 17.78
CA SER A 118 18.29 -33.97 18.63
C SER A 118 17.67 -32.59 18.48
N ILE A 119 16.44 -32.54 17.97
CA ILE A 119 15.60 -31.35 17.96
C ILE A 119 15.37 -30.99 19.43
N VAL A 120 16.14 -30.03 19.92
CA VAL A 120 15.92 -29.43 21.24
C VAL A 120 14.69 -28.54 21.12
N GLU A 121 13.59 -29.06 21.66
CA GLU A 121 12.37 -28.35 21.96
C GLU A 121 12.67 -27.18 22.91
N SER A 122 12.79 -25.98 22.35
CA SER A 122 12.92 -24.74 23.11
C SER A 122 11.54 -24.13 23.37
N LYS A 123 11.11 -24.25 24.64
CA LYS A 123 9.96 -23.56 25.24
C LYS A 123 9.99 -22.02 25.03
N PRO A 124 8.82 -21.35 25.05
CA PRO A 124 8.70 -19.93 24.76
C PRO A 124 9.10 -19.08 25.98
N VAL A 125 9.91 -18.03 25.75
CA VAL A 125 10.18 -16.98 26.73
C VAL A 125 9.51 -15.69 26.26
N ASN A 126 8.45 -15.33 26.99
CA ASN A 126 7.73 -14.07 26.96
C ASN A 126 8.62 -12.92 27.44
N LYS A 127 8.62 -11.77 26.74
CA LYS A 127 8.98 -10.42 27.25
C LYS A 127 8.68 -9.32 26.20
N THR A 128 7.59 -8.58 26.40
CA THR A 128 7.47 -7.13 26.08
C THR A 128 8.30 -6.30 27.09
N PRO A 129 8.58 -4.98 26.94
CA PRO A 129 8.06 -3.91 26.04
C PRO A 129 9.20 -3.19 25.25
N GLU A 130 9.06 -2.17 24.40
CA GLU A 130 8.64 -0.78 24.66
C GLU A 130 8.72 0.06 23.34
N LYS A 131 7.90 1.11 23.22
CA LYS A 131 7.79 2.02 22.06
C LYS A 131 9.00 2.95 21.90
N PRO A 132 9.33 3.35 20.67
CA PRO A 132 9.75 4.73 20.41
C PRO A 132 8.80 5.45 19.44
N LYS A 133 8.42 6.67 19.83
CA LYS A 133 7.82 7.69 18.97
C LYS A 133 8.93 8.29 18.10
N ILE A 134 8.77 8.33 16.77
CA ILE A 134 9.44 9.32 15.92
C ILE A 134 8.44 9.82 14.88
N LYS A 135 8.47 11.14 14.70
CA LYS A 135 7.56 11.99 13.93
C LYS A 135 7.97 12.08 12.46
N GLU A 136 6.95 12.38 11.65
CA GLU A 136 6.93 13.29 10.49
C GLU A 136 7.83 12.99 9.27
N ASP A 137 7.12 12.90 8.14
CA ASP A 137 7.54 13.19 6.77
C ASP A 137 8.60 12.30 6.14
N VAL A 138 8.19 11.15 5.61
CA VAL A 138 8.94 10.48 4.54
C VAL A 138 7.98 10.05 3.45
N LYS A 139 8.20 10.57 2.24
CA LYS A 139 7.57 10.18 0.98
C LYS A 139 7.56 8.65 0.87
N VAL A 140 6.39 8.03 1.09
CA VAL A 140 6.25 6.57 1.16
C VAL A 140 6.26 5.93 -0.22
N ASP A 141 5.89 6.69 -1.26
CA ASP A 141 5.76 6.17 -2.62
C ASP A 141 7.10 5.67 -3.22
N ASP A 142 8.18 6.44 -3.03
CA ASP A 142 9.51 6.07 -3.52
C ASP A 142 10.07 4.85 -2.75
N ASN A 143 9.87 4.80 -1.43
CA ASN A 143 10.39 3.73 -0.57
C ASN A 143 9.70 2.37 -0.81
N VAL A 144 8.40 2.38 -1.15
CA VAL A 144 7.65 1.15 -1.42
C VAL A 144 8.08 0.53 -2.75
N ASN A 145 8.31 1.37 -3.77
CA ASN A 145 8.86 0.92 -5.04
C ASN A 145 10.30 0.41 -4.89
N GLU A 146 11.13 1.10 -4.12
CA GLU A 146 12.50 0.66 -3.83
C GLU A 146 12.54 -0.70 -3.11
N LEU A 147 11.65 -0.89 -2.12
CA LEU A 147 11.52 -2.16 -1.42
C LEU A 147 11.06 -3.29 -2.35
N ARG A 148 10.15 -2.99 -3.30
CA ARG A 148 9.73 -3.96 -4.32
C ARG A 148 10.90 -4.37 -5.21
N GLU A 149 11.71 -3.42 -5.66
CA GLU A 149 12.89 -3.68 -6.48
C GLU A 149 13.95 -4.48 -5.71
N GLU A 150 14.19 -4.16 -4.44
CA GLU A 150 15.12 -4.91 -3.58
C GLU A 150 14.67 -6.36 -3.40
N VAL A 151 13.37 -6.59 -3.20
CA VAL A 151 12.81 -7.95 -3.10
C VAL A 151 12.91 -8.69 -4.43
N LEU A 152 12.65 -8.03 -5.56
CA LEU A 152 12.80 -8.63 -6.89
C LEU A 152 14.26 -9.00 -7.19
N ASP A 153 15.22 -8.14 -6.84
CA ASP A 153 16.65 -8.42 -6.98
C ASP A 153 17.07 -9.60 -6.08
N ALA A 154 16.60 -9.66 -4.84
CA ALA A 154 16.85 -10.79 -3.95
C ALA A 154 16.28 -12.11 -4.51
N LEU A 155 15.08 -12.08 -5.11
CA LEU A 155 14.49 -13.24 -5.78
C LEU A 155 15.27 -13.66 -7.03
N ALA A 156 15.72 -12.71 -7.85
CA ALA A 156 16.51 -12.96 -9.04
C ALA A 156 17.86 -13.61 -8.70
N ARG A 157 18.53 -13.13 -7.64
CA ARG A 157 19.77 -13.75 -7.13
C ARG A 157 19.55 -15.20 -6.69
N LEU A 158 18.41 -15.48 -6.04
CA LEU A 158 18.04 -16.85 -5.64
C LEU A 158 17.79 -17.75 -6.86
N GLU A 159 17.13 -17.24 -7.91
CA GLU A 159 16.93 -17.99 -9.17
C GLU A 159 18.25 -18.31 -9.87
N GLN A 160 19.22 -17.38 -9.85
CA GLN A 160 20.54 -17.61 -10.42
C GLN A 160 21.31 -18.75 -9.72
N MET A 161 21.13 -18.89 -8.40
CA MET A 161 21.61 -20.04 -7.63
C MET A 161 20.84 -21.36 -7.90
N ASP A 162 19.63 -21.30 -8.48
CA ASP A 162 18.88 -22.48 -8.93
C ASP A 162 19.38 -22.97 -10.30
N ILE A 163 19.95 -22.09 -11.15
CA ILE A 163 20.46 -22.45 -12.49
C ILE A 163 21.87 -23.07 -12.42
N GLU A 164 22.69 -22.69 -11.45
CA GLU A 164 24.10 -23.10 -11.37
C GLU A 164 24.37 -24.42 -10.62
N GLY A 165 23.36 -25.15 -10.11
CA GLY A 165 23.58 -26.41 -9.35
C GLY A 165 22.47 -27.44 -9.38
#